data_AF-A0A7C9G7B3-F1
#
_entry.id   AF-A0A7C9G7B3-F1
#
_cell.length_a   1.000
_cell.length_b   1.000
_cell.length_c   1.000
_cell.angle_alpha   90.00
_cell.angle_beta   90.00
_cell.angle_gamma   90.00
#
_symmetry.space_group_name_H-M   'P 1'
#
loop_
_entity.id
_entity.type
_entity.pdbx_description
1 polymer ?
#
loop_
_entity_poly.entity_id
_entity_poly.type
_entity_poly.pdbx_seq_one_letter_code
_entity_poly.pdbx_strand_id
1 'polypeptide(L)'
;MQKDIHFKFIGFHGSDGRCHIRLTQASKDKPLVIVCSQYKNYYGTSVTNALELIAEKLFYEIANGRIEDVSFGFDLPIYEQWHSDANSFDKLLAKALPSKYHHRFKDRLLDILKIFNEIVWIEHYPKDVGLLQDTASASIVRLDENGSPHWQHRIHSSDYSDIGLEPNGLFVSGNEIDLEFVKNVSELKTFQPTDDPKDSTVSDDLESIEIDTLEFRQCRWINNLLDLLPAKIHTERAEIGDEQDASVEEKYVHRLISNILALKMPVSELFERDFPISRRLEIYKGGREKECDFVIYHPENKEPHSLIEVKRTSDSSTDLKYGVHQDLARLALCTKKFGCFSYILVSGDSQLIEKELMPTSGPSLSASSGIIKLNVSQLTLDSEYPSLLDDADLKSIFIKHQGSGGEGKSTVYIWEVSDDKDSLTSQRPYEFYIVGPKALTNQSTRTQ
;
A
#
# COMPACT_ATOMS: atom_id res chain seq x y z
N MET A 1 -30.12 -4.23 6.61
CA MET A 1 -29.00 -4.27 5.63
C MET A 1 -28.15 -5.49 5.95
N GLN A 2 -27.71 -6.26 4.96
CA GLN A 2 -26.75 -7.35 5.16
C GLN A 2 -25.85 -7.47 3.92
N LYS A 3 -24.54 -7.50 4.13
CA LYS A 3 -23.51 -7.66 3.10
C LYS A 3 -22.43 -8.60 3.60
N ASP A 4 -22.08 -9.58 2.78
CA ASP A 4 -21.00 -10.53 3.03
C ASP A 4 -19.84 -10.24 2.07
N ILE A 5 -18.62 -10.17 2.59
CA ILE A 5 -17.41 -9.90 1.81
C ILE A 5 -16.28 -10.86 2.17
N HIS A 6 -15.56 -11.31 1.14
CA HIS A 6 -14.31 -12.06 1.30
C HIS A 6 -13.16 -11.04 1.43
N PHE A 7 -12.75 -10.78 2.66
CA PHE A 7 -11.86 -9.70 2.97
C PHE A 7 -10.40 -10.16 2.97
N LYS A 8 -9.55 -9.40 2.26
CA LYS A 8 -8.11 -9.61 2.23
C LYS A 8 -7.43 -8.60 3.14
N PHE A 9 -6.49 -9.05 3.95
CA PHE A 9 -5.67 -8.21 4.81
C PHE A 9 -4.22 -8.69 4.77
N ILE A 10 -3.30 -7.91 5.33
CA ILE A 10 -1.90 -8.33 5.48
C ILE A 10 -1.74 -8.94 6.87
N GLY A 11 -1.39 -10.21 6.92
CA GLY A 11 -1.07 -10.93 8.14
C GLY A 11 0.32 -10.59 8.70
N PHE A 12 0.64 -11.17 9.86
CA PHE A 12 1.98 -11.26 10.40
C PHE A 12 2.96 -11.79 9.35
N HIS A 13 4.18 -11.29 9.44
CA HIS A 13 5.26 -11.60 8.49
C HIS A 13 4.90 -11.25 7.04
N GLY A 14 3.96 -10.30 6.86
CA GLY A 14 3.50 -9.90 5.54
C GLY A 14 2.85 -11.04 4.74
N SER A 15 2.27 -12.04 5.42
CA SER A 15 1.55 -13.13 4.75
C SER A 15 0.19 -12.64 4.24
N ASP A 16 -0.31 -13.27 3.17
CA ASP A 16 -1.66 -12.98 2.66
C ASP A 16 -2.72 -13.43 3.66
N GLY A 17 -3.35 -12.46 4.31
CA GLY A 17 -4.45 -12.67 5.24
C GLY A 17 -5.79 -12.71 4.54
N ARG A 18 -6.66 -13.65 4.96
CA ARG A 18 -8.04 -13.74 4.47
C ARG A 18 -9.00 -14.02 5.61
N CYS A 19 -10.11 -13.29 5.65
CA CYS A 19 -11.22 -13.54 6.54
C CYS A 19 -12.54 -13.26 5.84
N HIS A 20 -13.62 -13.76 6.43
CA HIS A 20 -14.96 -13.42 6.01
C HIS A 20 -15.50 -12.29 6.89
N ILE A 21 -16.03 -11.24 6.29
CA ILE A 21 -16.67 -10.14 7.02
C ILE A 21 -18.16 -10.11 6.64
N ARG A 22 -19.02 -10.16 7.65
CA ARG A 22 -20.45 -9.82 7.51
C ARG A 22 -20.70 -8.44 8.09
N LEU A 23 -21.28 -7.56 7.29
CA LEU A 23 -21.75 -6.24 7.68
C LEU A 23 -23.27 -6.31 7.75
N THR A 24 -23.85 -6.10 8.92
CA THR A 24 -25.30 -6.18 9.09
C THR A 24 -25.82 -5.12 10.05
N GLN A 25 -27.02 -4.66 9.77
CA GLN A 25 -27.71 -3.66 10.58
C GLN A 25 -29.21 -3.95 10.50
N ALA A 26 -29.83 -4.20 11.65
CA ALA A 26 -31.24 -4.57 11.74
C ALA A 26 -32.15 -3.44 11.23
N SER A 27 -31.86 -2.21 11.66
CA SER A 27 -32.59 -1.00 11.32
C SER A 27 -31.69 0.24 11.52
N LYS A 28 -32.10 1.41 11.01
CA LYS A 28 -31.26 2.63 11.06
C LYS A 28 -30.91 3.11 12.47
N ASP A 29 -31.72 2.76 13.46
CA ASP A 29 -31.57 3.07 14.89
C ASP A 29 -30.73 2.05 15.66
N LYS A 30 -30.33 0.94 15.02
CA LYS A 30 -29.47 -0.09 15.61
C LYS A 30 -28.03 0.08 15.15
N PRO A 31 -27.03 -0.31 15.95
CA PRO A 31 -25.63 -0.17 15.56
C PRO A 31 -25.30 -1.04 14.35
N LEU A 32 -24.31 -0.63 13.56
CA LEU A 32 -23.70 -1.48 12.56
C LEU A 32 -22.97 -2.62 13.29
N VAL A 33 -23.28 -3.85 12.90
CA VAL A 33 -22.65 -5.06 13.42
C VAL A 33 -21.70 -5.60 12.37
N ILE A 34 -20.46 -5.84 12.78
CA ILE A 34 -19.39 -6.38 11.94
C ILE A 34 -18.97 -7.71 12.53
N VAL A 35 -19.20 -8.79 11.79
CA VAL A 35 -18.75 -10.14 12.18
C VAL A 35 -17.52 -10.50 11.36
N CYS A 36 -16.37 -10.54 12.03
CA CYS A 36 -15.11 -10.97 11.46
C CYS A 36 -14.86 -12.45 11.76
N SER A 37 -15.03 -13.27 10.73
CA SER A 37 -14.95 -14.73 10.81
C SER A 37 -13.64 -15.26 10.26
N GLN A 38 -12.99 -16.14 11.03
CA GLN A 38 -11.88 -16.94 10.54
C GLN A 38 -12.38 -17.99 9.54
N TYR A 39 -11.73 -18.10 8.38
CA TYR A 39 -12.03 -19.19 7.44
C TYR A 39 -11.62 -20.56 8.00
N LYS A 40 -12.40 -21.60 7.65
CA LYS A 40 -11.93 -22.99 7.67
C LYS A 40 -10.81 -23.17 6.66
N ASN A 41 -9.89 -24.09 6.93
CA ASN A 41 -8.75 -24.41 6.07
C ASN A 41 -7.82 -23.21 5.79
N TYR A 42 -7.81 -22.22 6.68
CA TYR A 42 -6.86 -21.12 6.65
C TYR A 42 -5.84 -21.26 7.78
N TYR A 43 -4.56 -21.16 7.43
CA TYR A 43 -3.43 -21.38 8.32
C TYR A 43 -2.50 -20.15 8.45
N GLY A 44 -2.95 -18.99 7.94
CA GLY A 44 -2.20 -17.73 8.05
C GLY A 44 -2.47 -17.03 9.39
N THR A 45 -2.20 -15.72 9.43
CA THR A 45 -2.45 -14.89 10.62
C THR A 45 -3.92 -14.88 11.01
N SER A 46 -4.20 -15.22 12.26
CA SER A 46 -5.55 -15.29 12.78
C SER A 46 -6.24 -13.93 12.80
N VAL A 47 -7.57 -13.93 12.70
CA VAL A 47 -8.39 -12.72 12.82
C VAL A 47 -8.21 -12.01 14.17
N THR A 48 -7.91 -12.76 15.23
CA THR A 48 -7.59 -12.23 16.57
C THR A 48 -6.33 -11.37 16.53
N ASN A 49 -5.30 -11.87 15.86
CA ASN A 49 -3.99 -11.23 15.81
C ASN A 49 -3.91 -10.08 14.81
N ALA A 50 -4.86 -10.01 13.87
CA ALA A 50 -4.92 -8.99 12.83
C ALA A 50 -6.11 -8.05 12.99
N LEU A 51 -6.79 -8.05 14.14
CA LEU A 51 -8.06 -7.35 14.34
C LEU A 51 -7.94 -5.86 14.04
N GLU A 52 -6.92 -5.19 14.57
CA GLU A 52 -6.72 -3.76 14.38
C GLU A 52 -6.46 -3.42 12.90
N LEU A 53 -5.66 -4.23 12.22
CA LEU A 53 -5.35 -4.07 10.79
C LEU A 53 -6.58 -4.30 9.92
N ILE A 54 -7.38 -5.33 10.23
CA ILE A 54 -8.62 -5.64 9.51
C ILE A 54 -9.62 -4.49 9.73
N ALA A 55 -9.81 -4.05 10.97
CA ALA A 55 -10.72 -2.98 11.32
C ALA A 55 -10.33 -1.66 10.66
N GLU A 56 -9.05 -1.26 10.76
CA GLU A 56 -8.54 -0.05 10.13
C GLU A 56 -8.82 -0.07 8.62
N LYS A 57 -8.37 -1.13 7.93
CA LYS A 57 -8.59 -1.26 6.49
C LYS A 57 -10.08 -1.22 6.15
N LEU A 58 -10.91 -2.02 6.84
CA LEU A 58 -12.34 -2.11 6.58
C LEU A 58 -13.05 -0.77 6.75
N PHE A 59 -12.72 -0.01 7.80
CA PHE A 59 -13.32 1.30 8.05
C PHE A 59 -12.97 2.29 6.95
N TYR A 60 -11.74 2.25 6.43
CA TYR A 60 -11.40 3.03 5.25
C TYR A 60 -12.16 2.58 4.00
N GLU A 61 -12.34 1.28 3.75
CA GLU A 61 -13.12 0.80 2.60
C GLU A 61 -14.58 1.29 2.68
N ILE A 62 -15.20 1.25 3.87
CA ILE A 62 -16.57 1.75 4.09
C ILE A 62 -16.63 3.28 3.94
N ALA A 63 -15.75 4.01 4.63
CA ALA A 63 -15.74 5.47 4.59
C ALA A 63 -15.53 6.03 3.18
N ASN A 64 -14.80 5.30 2.33
CA ASN A 64 -14.56 5.65 0.93
C ASN A 64 -15.65 5.15 -0.03
N GLY A 65 -16.74 4.54 0.48
CA GLY A 65 -17.87 4.08 -0.33
C GLY A 65 -17.56 2.89 -1.24
N ARG A 66 -16.53 2.09 -0.93
CA ARG A 66 -16.12 0.94 -1.75
C ARG A 66 -16.85 -0.34 -1.41
N ILE A 67 -17.49 -0.35 -0.25
CA ILE A 67 -18.44 -1.39 0.10
C ILE A 67 -19.82 -0.85 -0.25
N GLU A 68 -20.29 -1.20 -1.44
CA GLU A 68 -21.60 -0.79 -1.94
C GLU A 68 -22.69 -1.05 -0.90
N ASP A 69 -23.62 -0.09 -0.80
CA ASP A 69 -24.78 -0.12 0.09
C ASP A 69 -24.44 -0.16 1.60
N VAL A 70 -23.18 0.05 1.99
CA VAL A 70 -22.77 0.15 3.39
C VAL A 70 -22.22 1.55 3.68
N SER A 71 -22.71 2.15 4.75
CA SER A 71 -22.21 3.43 5.28
C SER A 71 -22.33 3.45 6.80
N PHE A 72 -21.55 4.32 7.44
CA PHE A 72 -21.71 4.57 8.87
C PHE A 72 -22.94 5.44 9.11
N GLY A 73 -23.74 5.06 10.11
CA GLY A 73 -24.93 5.82 10.53
C GLY A 73 -24.62 7.01 11.43
N PHE A 74 -23.35 7.38 11.54
CA PHE A 74 -22.83 8.44 12.41
C PHE A 74 -21.77 9.25 11.68
N ASP A 75 -21.49 10.46 12.19
CA ASP A 75 -20.44 11.32 11.66
C ASP A 75 -19.06 10.68 11.84
N LEU A 76 -18.33 10.53 10.74
CA LEU A 76 -17.01 9.91 10.76
C LEU A 76 -16.04 10.73 11.62
N PRO A 77 -15.49 10.16 12.70
CA PRO A 77 -14.53 10.86 13.52
C PRO A 77 -13.18 10.89 12.78
N ILE A 78 -12.81 12.07 12.29
CA ILE A 78 -11.56 12.31 11.58
C ILE A 78 -10.69 13.22 12.45
N TYR A 79 -9.42 12.87 12.61
CA TYR A 79 -8.42 13.74 13.22
C TYR A 79 -7.32 14.08 12.22
N GLU A 80 -6.63 15.18 12.51
CA GLU A 80 -5.49 15.62 11.72
C GLU A 80 -4.19 15.37 12.48
N GLN A 81 -3.25 14.69 11.83
CA GLN A 81 -1.91 14.45 12.36
C GLN A 81 -0.89 15.22 11.53
N TRP A 82 -0.04 16.01 12.18
CA TRP A 82 1.10 16.63 11.49
C TRP A 82 2.07 15.56 11.02
N HIS A 83 2.62 15.76 9.82
CA HIS A 83 3.73 14.93 9.36
C HIS A 83 4.93 15.07 10.30
N SER A 84 5.68 13.98 10.47
CA SER A 84 6.85 13.93 11.37
C SER A 84 7.95 14.90 10.95
N ASP A 85 8.05 15.20 9.65
CA ASP A 85 8.98 16.15 9.04
C ASP A 85 8.48 17.60 9.04
N ALA A 86 7.21 17.86 9.42
CA ALA A 86 6.64 19.19 9.40
C ALA A 86 7.26 20.09 10.48
N ASN A 87 8.10 21.03 10.05
CA ASN A 87 8.80 21.94 10.93
C ASN A 87 7.89 23.12 11.37
N SER A 88 8.40 23.96 12.27
CA SER A 88 7.63 25.10 12.79
C SER A 88 7.22 26.12 11.72
N PHE A 89 7.99 26.24 10.63
CA PHE A 89 7.67 27.12 9.51
C PHE A 89 6.54 26.56 8.63
N ASP A 90 6.54 25.24 8.37
CA ASP A 90 5.45 24.55 7.69
C ASP A 90 4.13 24.71 8.46
N LYS A 91 4.21 24.57 9.80
CA LYS A 91 3.07 24.80 10.70
C LYS A 91 2.54 26.23 10.64
N LEU A 92 3.43 27.21 10.50
CA LEU A 92 3.06 28.61 10.36
C LEU A 92 2.43 28.90 8.99
N LEU A 93 3.00 28.36 7.90
CA LEU A 93 2.48 28.45 6.54
C LEU A 93 1.06 27.87 6.43
N ALA A 94 0.82 26.69 7.02
CA ALA A 94 -0.50 26.06 7.03
C ALA A 94 -1.55 26.91 7.77
N LYS A 95 -1.13 27.65 8.81
CA LYS A 95 -2.00 28.56 9.55
C LYS A 95 -2.25 29.86 8.80
N ALA A 96 -1.23 30.41 8.16
CA ALA A 96 -1.31 31.69 7.46
C ALA A 96 -2.10 31.59 6.14
N LEU A 97 -2.00 30.46 5.44
CA LEU A 97 -2.67 30.22 4.16
C LEU A 97 -3.36 28.83 4.16
N PRO A 98 -4.45 28.66 4.93
CA PRO A 98 -5.10 27.36 5.08
C PRO A 98 -5.61 26.78 3.75
N SER A 99 -6.22 27.61 2.89
CA SER A 99 -6.73 27.16 1.59
C SER A 99 -5.68 26.53 0.68
N LYS A 100 -4.40 26.87 0.86
CA LYS A 100 -3.30 26.37 0.04
C LYS A 100 -2.48 25.28 0.73
N TYR A 101 -2.37 25.33 2.05
CA TYR A 101 -1.40 24.53 2.80
C TYR A 101 -1.98 23.78 4.01
N HIS A 102 -3.28 23.85 4.28
CA HIS A 102 -3.86 23.19 5.46
C HIS A 102 -3.67 21.68 5.42
N HIS A 103 -3.98 21.06 4.29
CA HIS A 103 -3.81 19.62 4.11
C HIS A 103 -2.39 19.24 3.67
N ARG A 104 -1.53 20.21 3.35
CA ARG A 104 -0.15 20.00 2.82
C ARG A 104 0.77 19.26 3.81
N PHE A 105 0.55 19.47 5.09
CA PHE A 105 1.47 19.05 6.15
C PHE A 105 0.79 18.17 7.20
N LYS A 106 -0.43 17.72 6.90
CA LYS A 106 -1.27 16.98 7.83
C LYS A 106 -1.95 15.83 7.11
N ASP A 107 -1.94 14.67 7.75
CA ASP A 107 -2.77 13.54 7.35
C ASP A 107 -4.14 13.64 8.00
N ARG A 108 -5.19 13.36 7.23
CA ARG A 108 -6.54 13.11 7.76
C ARG A 108 -6.69 11.61 7.97
N LEU A 109 -6.82 11.23 9.23
CA LEU A 109 -6.89 9.84 9.67
C LEU A 109 -8.25 9.60 10.33
N LEU A 110 -8.82 8.42 10.10
CA LEU A 110 -9.97 7.96 10.86
C LEU A 110 -9.53 7.69 12.29
N ASP A 111 -10.30 8.19 13.26
CA ASP A 111 -10.16 7.82 14.66
C ASP A 111 -10.78 6.43 14.86
N ILE A 112 -9.97 5.40 14.62
CA ILE A 112 -10.39 4.00 14.63
C ILE A 112 -11.05 3.65 15.96
N LEU A 113 -10.50 4.14 17.08
CA LEU A 113 -11.04 3.90 18.42
C LEU A 113 -12.46 4.44 18.55
N LYS A 114 -12.70 5.68 18.11
CA LYS A 114 -14.06 6.25 18.13
C LYS A 114 -15.03 5.48 17.23
N ILE A 115 -14.62 5.11 16.02
CA ILE A 115 -15.47 4.30 15.13
C ILE A 115 -15.81 2.96 15.79
N PHE A 116 -14.83 2.31 16.41
CA PHE A 116 -14.99 1.02 17.07
C PHE A 116 -15.98 1.08 18.24
N ASN A 117 -16.11 2.24 18.90
CA ASN A 117 -17.05 2.45 19.99
C ASN A 117 -18.50 2.64 19.52
N GLU A 118 -18.71 3.08 18.29
CA GLU A 118 -20.04 3.31 17.69
C GLU A 118 -20.60 2.06 16.98
N ILE A 119 -19.79 1.01 16.83
CA ILE A 119 -20.16 -0.24 16.17
C ILE A 119 -20.12 -1.43 17.13
N VAL A 120 -20.65 -2.57 16.70
CA VAL A 120 -20.49 -3.85 17.40
C VAL A 120 -19.60 -4.76 16.58
N TRP A 121 -18.38 -4.99 17.06
CA TRP A 121 -17.44 -5.91 16.44
C TRP A 121 -17.55 -7.27 17.11
N ILE A 122 -17.72 -8.31 16.29
CA ILE A 122 -17.79 -9.69 16.73
C ILE A 122 -16.67 -10.45 16.05
N GLU A 123 -15.80 -11.04 16.85
CA GLU A 123 -14.89 -12.07 16.37
C GLU A 123 -15.61 -13.41 16.37
N HIS A 124 -15.47 -14.18 15.29
CA HIS A 124 -16.09 -15.48 15.15
C HIS A 124 -15.10 -16.53 14.62
N TYR A 125 -15.03 -17.65 15.32
CA TYR A 125 -14.40 -18.89 14.89
C TYR A 125 -15.48 -19.93 14.65
N PRO A 126 -15.70 -20.34 13.38
CA PRO A 126 -16.64 -21.41 13.08
C PRO A 126 -16.27 -22.72 13.78
N LYS A 127 -17.22 -23.65 13.85
CA LYS A 127 -16.94 -25.02 14.30
C LYS A 127 -15.78 -25.61 13.49
N ASP A 128 -14.92 -26.38 14.15
CA ASP A 128 -13.69 -26.98 13.60
C ASP A 128 -12.55 -25.98 13.34
N VAL A 129 -12.67 -24.73 13.82
CA VAL A 129 -11.65 -23.67 13.70
C VAL A 129 -11.29 -23.11 15.08
N GLY A 130 -9.99 -22.86 15.32
CA GLY A 130 -9.49 -22.29 16.57
C GLY A 130 -9.32 -23.32 17.69
N LEU A 131 -9.28 -22.85 18.94
CA LEU A 131 -8.98 -23.68 20.13
C LEU A 131 -10.14 -24.62 20.51
N LEU A 132 -11.37 -24.26 20.15
CA LEU A 132 -12.58 -24.99 20.52
C LEU A 132 -13.09 -25.77 19.31
N GLN A 133 -12.41 -26.88 18.98
CA GLN A 133 -12.68 -27.63 17.75
C GLN A 133 -14.14 -28.13 17.64
N ASP A 134 -14.77 -28.49 18.76
CA ASP A 134 -16.11 -29.10 18.75
C ASP A 134 -17.27 -28.08 18.68
N THR A 135 -17.01 -26.79 18.86
CA THR A 135 -18.06 -25.76 18.94
C THR A 135 -17.63 -24.45 18.29
N ALA A 136 -18.51 -23.82 17.52
CA ALA A 136 -18.27 -22.45 17.09
C ALA A 136 -18.13 -21.53 18.31
N SER A 137 -17.27 -20.51 18.21
CA SER A 137 -17.08 -19.50 19.23
C SER A 137 -17.20 -18.11 18.64
N ALA A 138 -17.90 -17.23 19.35
CA ALA A 138 -18.04 -15.84 18.97
C ALA A 138 -17.98 -14.96 20.21
N SER A 139 -17.28 -13.86 20.10
CA SER A 139 -17.05 -12.92 21.20
C SER A 139 -17.21 -11.49 20.71
N ILE A 140 -17.85 -10.65 21.51
CA ILE A 140 -17.86 -9.21 21.27
C ILE A 140 -16.46 -8.68 21.64
N VAL A 141 -15.88 -7.91 20.72
CA VAL A 141 -14.60 -7.25 20.92
C VAL A 141 -14.83 -5.77 21.13
N ARG A 142 -14.07 -5.19 22.05
CA ARG A 142 -13.95 -3.73 22.26
C ARG A 142 -12.49 -3.35 22.25
N LEU A 143 -12.21 -2.08 21.94
CA LEU A 143 -10.88 -1.52 22.15
C LEU A 143 -10.86 -0.77 23.49
N ASP A 144 -9.76 -0.86 24.22
CA ASP A 144 -9.53 -0.06 25.41
C ASP A 144 -9.10 1.38 25.05
N GLU A 145 -8.81 2.21 26.06
CA GLU A 145 -8.38 3.60 25.88
C GLU A 145 -7.07 3.74 25.08
N ASN A 146 -6.26 2.68 25.02
CA ASN A 146 -5.01 2.62 24.26
C ASN A 146 -5.20 2.03 22.85
N GLY A 147 -6.42 1.68 22.47
CA GLY A 147 -6.72 1.03 21.20
C GLY A 147 -6.37 -0.46 21.18
N SER A 148 -6.14 -1.09 22.34
CA SER A 148 -5.85 -2.53 22.43
C SER A 148 -7.14 -3.35 22.50
N PRO A 149 -7.27 -4.47 21.76
CA PRO A 149 -8.46 -5.28 21.76
C PRO A 149 -8.65 -6.07 23.06
N HIS A 150 -9.89 -6.09 23.53
CA HIS A 150 -10.35 -6.87 24.68
C HIS A 150 -11.62 -7.65 24.31
N TRP A 151 -11.55 -8.98 24.44
CA TRP A 151 -12.67 -9.89 24.23
C TRP A 151 -13.50 -9.95 25.49
N GLN A 152 -14.73 -9.44 25.44
CA GLN A 152 -15.57 -9.30 26.64
C GLN A 152 -16.13 -10.63 27.12
N HIS A 153 -17.10 -11.15 26.39
CA HIS A 153 -17.81 -12.39 26.70
C HIS A 153 -18.30 -13.05 25.42
N ARG A 154 -18.70 -14.33 25.53
CA ARG A 154 -19.41 -15.02 24.46
C ARG A 154 -20.80 -14.42 24.30
N ILE A 155 -21.27 -14.25 23.07
CA ILE A 155 -22.56 -13.62 22.80
C ILE A 155 -23.70 -14.33 23.55
N HIS A 156 -24.48 -13.57 24.31
CA HIS A 156 -25.65 -13.99 25.07
C HIS A 156 -26.96 -13.50 24.43
N SER A 157 -28.11 -14.01 24.89
CA SER A 157 -29.44 -13.63 24.40
C SER A 157 -29.74 -12.13 24.50
N SER A 158 -29.19 -11.45 25.51
CA SER A 158 -29.31 -10.00 25.67
C SER A 158 -28.62 -9.24 24.53
N ASP A 159 -27.44 -9.67 24.12
CA ASP A 159 -26.66 -9.00 23.07
C ASP A 159 -27.41 -9.00 21.73
N TYR A 160 -28.08 -10.11 21.40
CA TYR A 160 -28.93 -10.22 20.20
C TYR A 160 -30.10 -9.23 20.23
N SER A 161 -30.70 -9.02 21.40
CA SER A 161 -31.78 -8.05 21.59
C SER A 161 -31.27 -6.62 21.42
N ASP A 162 -30.07 -6.34 21.94
CA ASP A 162 -29.43 -5.02 21.85
C ASP A 162 -29.09 -4.65 20.40
N ILE A 163 -28.52 -5.58 19.64
CA ILE A 163 -28.22 -5.37 18.21
C ILE A 163 -29.44 -5.52 17.29
N GLY A 164 -30.53 -6.10 17.77
CA GLY A 164 -31.78 -6.32 17.02
C GLY A 164 -31.67 -7.41 15.96
N LEU A 165 -30.80 -8.41 16.15
CA LEU A 165 -30.57 -9.50 15.19
C LEU A 165 -30.80 -10.86 15.83
N GLU A 166 -31.35 -11.79 15.06
CA GLU A 166 -31.51 -13.17 15.47
C GLU A 166 -30.19 -13.97 15.35
N PRO A 167 -29.92 -14.94 16.23
CA PRO A 167 -28.68 -15.74 16.21
C PRO A 167 -28.38 -16.37 14.85
N ASN A 168 -29.40 -16.91 14.19
CA ASN A 168 -29.26 -17.62 12.91
C ASN A 168 -28.92 -16.69 11.73
N GLY A 169 -29.16 -15.38 11.85
CA GLY A 169 -28.84 -14.40 10.82
C GLY A 169 -27.42 -13.82 10.94
N LEU A 170 -26.76 -14.03 12.08
CA LEU A 170 -25.52 -13.34 12.40
C LEU A 170 -24.27 -14.06 11.87
N PHE A 171 -24.28 -15.39 11.90
CA PHE A 171 -23.14 -16.19 11.50
C PHE A 171 -23.37 -16.92 10.18
N VAL A 172 -22.30 -17.01 9.40
CA VAL A 172 -22.29 -17.76 8.14
C VAL A 172 -21.86 -19.19 8.42
N SER A 173 -22.42 -20.15 7.70
CA SER A 173 -22.08 -21.56 7.83
C SER A 173 -21.88 -22.23 6.48
N GLY A 174 -21.27 -23.42 6.48
CA GLY A 174 -21.04 -24.20 5.26
C GLY A 174 -19.91 -23.64 4.39
N ASN A 175 -20.12 -23.65 3.08
CA ASN A 175 -19.07 -23.42 2.09
C ASN A 175 -18.56 -21.96 2.02
N GLU A 176 -19.37 -20.99 2.45
CA GLU A 176 -19.02 -19.56 2.41
C GLU A 176 -17.89 -19.19 3.39
N ILE A 177 -17.68 -20.03 4.41
CA ILE A 177 -16.61 -19.91 5.40
C ILE A 177 -15.50 -20.96 5.20
N ASP A 178 -15.48 -21.65 4.06
CA ASP A 178 -14.39 -22.55 3.68
C ASP A 178 -13.49 -21.87 2.64
N LEU A 179 -12.25 -21.59 3.02
CA LEU A 179 -11.34 -20.86 2.13
C LEU A 179 -11.02 -21.65 0.85
N GLU A 180 -10.94 -22.98 0.92
CA GLU A 180 -10.63 -23.80 -0.25
C GLU A 180 -11.78 -23.74 -1.26
N PHE A 181 -13.01 -23.84 -0.79
CA PHE A 181 -14.19 -23.66 -1.62
C PHE A 181 -14.25 -22.25 -2.23
N VAL A 182 -14.05 -21.21 -1.40
CA VAL A 182 -14.06 -19.81 -1.86
C VAL A 182 -13.00 -19.56 -2.92
N LYS A 183 -11.78 -20.08 -2.74
CA LYS A 183 -10.71 -20.01 -3.75
C LYS A 183 -11.17 -20.63 -5.06
N ASN A 184 -11.65 -21.87 -5.02
CA ASN A 184 -12.10 -22.59 -6.20
C ASN A 184 -13.24 -21.86 -6.95
N VAL A 185 -14.21 -21.29 -6.23
CA VAL A 185 -15.31 -20.53 -6.85
C VAL A 185 -14.85 -19.16 -7.38
N SER A 186 -13.96 -18.47 -6.66
CA SER A 186 -13.40 -17.18 -7.10
C SER A 186 -12.50 -17.33 -8.33
N GLU A 187 -11.71 -18.40 -8.39
CA GLU A 187 -10.81 -18.72 -9.50
C GLU A 187 -11.59 -19.13 -10.75
N LEU A 188 -12.73 -19.81 -10.60
CA LEU A 188 -13.67 -20.11 -11.70
C LEU A 188 -14.33 -18.86 -12.31
N LYS A 189 -14.48 -17.76 -11.56
CA LYS A 189 -14.98 -16.49 -12.10
C LYS A 189 -13.90 -15.66 -12.79
N THR A 190 -12.62 -15.87 -12.45
CA THR A 190 -11.49 -15.17 -13.07
C THR A 190 -10.91 -15.86 -14.30
N PHE A 191 -11.49 -17.00 -14.74
CA PHE A 191 -11.09 -17.70 -15.97
C PHE A 191 -12.28 -17.92 -16.91
N GLN A 192 -12.74 -16.82 -17.51
CA GLN A 192 -13.20 -16.85 -18.90
C GLN A 192 -12.46 -15.75 -19.68
N PRO A 193 -11.40 -16.11 -20.41
CA PRO A 193 -10.93 -15.27 -21.49
C PRO A 193 -12.05 -15.27 -22.53
N THR A 194 -12.83 -14.19 -22.63
CA THR A 194 -13.56 -13.92 -23.87
C THR A 194 -12.54 -13.46 -24.90
N ASP A 195 -11.95 -14.44 -25.56
CA ASP A 195 -11.21 -14.29 -26.80
C ASP A 195 -12.21 -13.90 -27.92
N ASP A 196 -12.61 -12.64 -28.02
CA ASP A 196 -13.09 -12.11 -29.31
C ASP A 196 -12.86 -10.60 -29.45
N PRO A 197 -11.85 -10.15 -30.23
CA PRO A 197 -11.53 -8.74 -30.43
C PRO A 197 -12.46 -8.04 -31.44
N LYS A 198 -13.73 -8.45 -31.55
CA LYS A 198 -14.64 -7.98 -32.60
C LYS A 198 -16.07 -7.62 -32.19
N ASP A 199 -16.38 -7.47 -30.91
CA ASP A 199 -17.70 -6.97 -30.51
C ASP A 199 -17.67 -5.46 -30.20
N SER A 200 -17.75 -4.67 -31.26
CA SER A 200 -17.95 -3.22 -31.19
C SER A 200 -19.43 -2.91 -31.47
N THR A 201 -20.31 -3.01 -30.48
CA THR A 201 -21.63 -2.35 -30.55
C THR A 201 -22.25 -2.08 -29.16
N VAL A 202 -22.74 -0.84 -28.99
CA VAL A 202 -23.72 -0.34 -28.00
C VAL A 202 -23.13 -0.01 -26.60
N SER A 203 -23.28 1.18 -25.99
CA SER A 203 -24.11 2.37 -26.25
C SER A 203 -23.44 3.63 -25.71
N ASP A 204 -23.42 4.68 -26.54
CA ASP A 204 -23.47 6.08 -26.10
C ASP A 204 -24.79 6.28 -25.35
N ASP A 205 -24.73 6.47 -24.03
CA ASP A 205 -25.73 7.18 -23.20
C ASP A 205 -25.29 7.03 -21.72
N LEU A 206 -24.29 7.82 -21.32
CA LEU A 206 -24.05 8.12 -19.92
C LEU A 206 -23.75 9.62 -19.84
N GLU A 207 -24.81 10.36 -19.56
CA GLU A 207 -24.80 11.78 -19.31
C GLU A 207 -23.69 12.16 -18.32
N SER A 208 -23.02 13.25 -18.65
CA SER A 208 -22.03 13.96 -17.86
C SER A 208 -22.52 14.19 -16.42
N ILE A 209 -22.01 13.39 -15.49
CA ILE A 209 -22.07 13.71 -14.06
C ILE A 209 -20.95 14.72 -13.80
N GLU A 210 -21.33 15.95 -13.47
CA GLU A 210 -20.43 17.03 -13.06
C GLU A 210 -19.47 16.55 -11.96
N ILE A 211 -18.19 16.45 -12.34
CA ILE A 211 -17.05 16.02 -11.50
C ILE A 211 -16.54 17.23 -10.69
N ASP A 212 -17.44 17.97 -10.08
CA ASP A 212 -17.07 18.95 -9.06
C ASP A 212 -17.33 18.28 -7.73
N THR A 213 -16.27 17.78 -7.05
CA THR A 213 -15.96 18.01 -5.62
C THR A 213 -15.32 16.86 -4.85
N LEU A 214 -13.99 16.95 -4.68
CA LEU A 214 -13.16 15.89 -4.13
C LEU A 214 -12.16 16.53 -3.15
N GLU A 215 -12.18 16.11 -1.87
CA GLU A 215 -11.20 16.54 -0.84
C GLU A 215 -10.20 15.43 -0.53
N PHE A 216 -8.97 15.84 -0.20
CA PHE A 216 -7.72 15.17 -0.58
C PHE A 216 -7.11 14.27 0.50
N ARG A 217 -6.59 13.08 0.13
CA ARG A 217 -5.61 12.32 0.91
C ARG A 217 -4.25 12.30 0.21
N GLN A 218 -3.17 12.58 0.96
CA GLN A 218 -1.80 12.53 0.46
C GLN A 218 -1.22 11.14 0.69
N CYS A 219 -0.87 10.42 -0.38
CA CYS A 219 -0.07 9.21 -0.26
C CYS A 219 1.40 9.60 -0.35
N ARG A 220 2.17 9.37 0.71
CA ARG A 220 3.63 9.50 0.74
C ARG A 220 4.24 8.10 0.82
N TRP A 221 4.12 7.34 -0.26
CA TRP A 221 4.55 5.94 -0.26
C TRP A 221 6.05 5.81 -0.01
N ILE A 222 6.89 6.79 -0.38
CA ILE A 222 8.33 6.80 -0.05
C ILE A 222 8.51 6.80 1.48
N ASN A 223 7.86 7.72 2.19
CA ASN A 223 7.96 7.80 3.65
C ASN A 223 7.44 6.51 4.30
N ASN A 224 6.32 5.97 3.81
CA ASN A 224 5.81 4.69 4.30
C ASN A 224 6.80 3.55 4.12
N LEU A 225 7.54 3.49 3.00
CA LEU A 225 8.59 2.51 2.80
C LEU A 225 9.77 2.74 3.75
N LEU A 226 10.24 3.97 3.90
CA LEU A 226 11.35 4.30 4.80
C LEU A 226 11.01 4.02 6.27
N ASP A 227 9.76 4.23 6.68
CA ASP A 227 9.32 4.03 8.06
C ASP A 227 9.05 2.54 8.38
N LEU A 228 8.47 1.79 7.43
CA LEU A 228 7.95 0.44 7.70
C LEU A 228 8.84 -0.68 7.19
N LEU A 229 9.53 -0.49 6.06
CA LEU A 229 10.32 -1.55 5.44
C LEU A 229 11.50 -2.00 6.31
N PRO A 230 12.28 -1.11 6.95
CA PRO A 230 13.37 -1.53 7.84
C PRO A 230 12.91 -2.44 8.98
N ALA A 231 11.82 -2.05 9.66
CA ALA A 231 11.26 -2.82 10.76
C ALA A 231 10.78 -4.20 10.28
N LYS A 232 10.10 -4.25 9.13
CA LYS A 232 9.66 -5.53 8.53
C LYS A 232 10.85 -6.42 8.15
N ILE A 233 11.91 -5.88 7.54
CA ILE A 233 13.12 -6.64 7.24
C ILE A 233 13.75 -7.17 8.53
N HIS A 234 13.83 -6.35 9.58
CA HIS A 234 14.39 -6.77 10.87
C HIS A 234 13.61 -7.92 11.51
N THR A 235 12.28 -7.80 11.58
CA THR A 235 11.38 -8.82 12.14
C THR A 235 11.53 -10.17 11.42
N GLU A 236 11.52 -10.16 10.08
CA GLU A 236 11.66 -11.39 9.30
C GLU A 236 13.01 -12.07 9.52
N ARG A 237 14.10 -11.29 9.62
CA ARG A 237 15.44 -11.83 9.89
C ARG A 237 15.51 -12.52 11.26
N ALA A 238 14.88 -11.94 12.27
CA ALA A 238 14.81 -12.52 13.60
C ALA A 238 14.03 -13.86 13.60
N GLU A 239 12.99 -13.99 12.78
CA GLU A 239 12.16 -15.19 12.70
C GLU A 239 12.80 -16.34 11.95
N ILE A 240 13.56 -16.04 10.88
CA ILE A 240 14.30 -17.05 10.13
C ILE A 240 15.50 -17.58 10.96
N GLY A 241 15.89 -16.86 12.02
CA GLY A 241 17.01 -17.23 12.88
C GLY A 241 18.36 -17.11 12.17
N ASP A 242 18.43 -16.29 11.12
CA ASP A 242 19.62 -16.17 10.29
C ASP A 242 20.51 -15.01 10.77
N GLU A 243 21.65 -15.38 11.35
CA GLU A 243 22.71 -14.44 11.72
C GLU A 243 23.50 -13.94 10.49
N GLN A 244 23.52 -14.74 9.41
CA GLN A 244 24.13 -14.38 8.13
C GLN A 244 23.09 -13.61 7.30
N ASP A 245 23.47 -12.64 6.47
CA ASP A 245 22.48 -11.85 5.71
C ASP A 245 21.98 -12.60 4.45
N ALA A 246 21.91 -13.93 4.52
CA ALA A 246 21.83 -14.81 3.37
C ALA A 246 20.39 -15.26 3.05
N SER A 247 19.50 -15.32 4.04
CA SER A 247 18.15 -15.87 3.90
C SER A 247 17.10 -14.89 3.38
N VAL A 248 17.29 -13.58 3.52
CA VAL A 248 16.34 -12.59 2.99
C VAL A 248 16.78 -12.22 1.58
N GLU A 249 16.33 -12.98 0.59
CA GLU A 249 16.59 -12.65 -0.82
C GLU A 249 15.88 -11.35 -1.25
N GLU A 250 16.36 -10.73 -2.33
CA GLU A 250 15.75 -9.54 -2.94
C GLU A 250 14.24 -9.73 -3.22
N LYS A 251 13.83 -10.94 -3.67
CA LYS A 251 12.42 -11.29 -3.88
C LYS A 251 11.56 -11.17 -2.61
N TYR A 252 12.13 -11.40 -1.42
CA TYR A 252 11.41 -11.20 -0.17
C TYR A 252 11.22 -9.72 0.14
N VAL A 253 12.22 -8.88 -0.16
CA VAL A 253 12.08 -7.42 -0.05
C VAL A 253 10.96 -6.93 -0.98
N HIS A 254 10.83 -7.49 -2.19
CA HIS A 254 9.73 -7.16 -3.09
C HIS A 254 8.37 -7.48 -2.45
N ARG A 255 8.23 -8.65 -1.83
CA ARG A 255 7.01 -9.03 -1.09
C ARG A 255 6.69 -8.03 0.03
N LEU A 256 7.68 -7.61 0.82
CA LEU A 256 7.48 -6.63 1.89
C LEU A 256 7.06 -5.26 1.36
N ILE A 257 7.66 -4.81 0.25
CA ILE A 257 7.27 -3.56 -0.43
C ILE A 257 5.82 -3.68 -0.92
N SER A 258 5.44 -4.74 -1.63
CA SER A 258 4.05 -4.97 -2.06
C SER A 258 3.06 -4.88 -0.89
N ASN A 259 3.43 -5.43 0.25
CA ASN A 259 2.58 -5.40 1.44
C ASN A 259 2.41 -3.98 2.01
N ILE A 260 3.49 -3.20 2.05
CA ILE A 260 3.42 -1.81 2.50
C ILE A 260 2.59 -0.99 1.52
N LEU A 261 2.84 -1.13 0.21
CA LEU A 261 2.08 -0.40 -0.81
C LEU A 261 0.60 -0.80 -0.79
N ALA A 262 0.26 -2.08 -0.70
CA ALA A 262 -1.13 -2.54 -0.60
C ALA A 262 -1.86 -2.04 0.66
N LEU A 263 -1.13 -1.83 1.76
CA LEU A 263 -1.68 -1.29 3.00
C LEU A 263 -1.85 0.23 2.97
N LYS A 264 -0.89 0.94 2.37
CA LYS A 264 -0.78 2.40 2.45
C LYS A 264 -1.32 3.12 1.21
N MET A 265 -1.44 2.42 0.09
CA MET A 265 -2.14 2.92 -1.07
C MET A 265 -3.63 2.73 -0.90
N PRO A 266 -4.42 3.69 -1.40
CA PRO A 266 -5.86 3.56 -1.31
C PRO A 266 -6.33 2.35 -2.11
N VAL A 267 -5.75 2.02 -3.27
CA VAL A 267 -6.25 0.94 -4.15
C VAL A 267 -5.07 0.06 -4.57
N SER A 268 -5.22 -1.26 -4.54
CA SER A 268 -4.15 -2.20 -4.91
C SER A 268 -3.72 -2.09 -6.38
N GLU A 269 -4.65 -1.69 -7.24
CA GLU A 269 -4.51 -1.50 -8.69
C GLU A 269 -3.78 -0.19 -9.05
N LEU A 270 -3.22 0.49 -8.05
CA LEU A 270 -2.35 1.65 -8.25
C LEU A 270 -0.89 1.25 -8.33
N PHE A 271 -0.54 0.02 -8.01
CA PHE A 271 0.81 -0.47 -8.25
C PHE A 271 0.77 -1.86 -8.85
N GLU A 272 1.82 -2.18 -9.59
CA GLU A 272 2.02 -3.48 -10.20
C GLU A 272 3.50 -3.85 -10.09
N ARG A 273 3.77 -5.15 -10.10
CA ARG A 273 5.13 -5.69 -10.12
C ARG A 273 5.59 -6.02 -11.52
N ASP A 274 6.90 -6.11 -11.70
CA ASP A 274 7.52 -6.68 -12.89
C ASP A 274 7.08 -5.93 -14.18
N PHE A 275 7.13 -4.59 -14.12
CA PHE A 275 6.66 -3.69 -15.17
C PHE A 275 7.54 -3.80 -16.44
N PRO A 276 7.01 -4.20 -17.60
CA PRO A 276 7.82 -4.49 -18.79
C PRO A 276 8.40 -3.23 -19.44
N ILE A 277 9.60 -2.83 -19.02
CA ILE A 277 10.29 -1.63 -19.51
C ILE A 277 10.77 -1.83 -20.94
N SER A 278 11.46 -2.94 -21.25
CA SER A 278 12.17 -3.07 -22.54
C SER A 278 11.25 -3.01 -23.76
N ARG A 279 10.04 -3.56 -23.67
CA ARG A 279 9.03 -3.46 -24.73
C ARG A 279 8.49 -2.03 -24.85
N ARG A 280 8.22 -1.36 -23.72
CA ARG A 280 7.73 0.03 -23.72
C ARG A 280 8.78 1.04 -24.13
N LEU A 281 10.07 0.77 -23.89
CA LEU A 281 11.19 1.54 -24.42
C LEU A 281 11.48 1.24 -25.89
N GLU A 282 10.85 0.23 -26.50
CA GLU A 282 11.10 -0.24 -27.89
C GLU A 282 12.53 -0.75 -28.11
N ILE A 283 13.17 -1.24 -27.05
CA ILE A 283 14.55 -1.75 -27.08
C ILE A 283 14.60 -3.29 -27.05
N TYR A 284 13.44 -3.95 -27.12
CA TYR A 284 13.35 -5.41 -27.10
C TYR A 284 13.84 -6.01 -28.43
N LYS A 285 15.02 -6.64 -28.40
CA LYS A 285 15.66 -7.29 -29.57
C LYS A 285 15.46 -8.82 -29.63
N GLY A 286 14.41 -9.33 -28.97
CA GLY A 286 14.18 -10.77 -28.79
C GLY A 286 15.03 -11.34 -27.65
N GLY A 287 14.41 -11.93 -26.64
CA GLY A 287 15.10 -12.43 -25.44
C GLY A 287 14.22 -12.37 -24.19
N ARG A 288 14.83 -12.35 -23.00
CA ARG A 288 14.10 -12.11 -21.75
C ARG A 288 13.77 -10.62 -21.65
N GLU A 289 12.49 -10.30 -21.43
CA GLU A 289 12.02 -8.94 -21.21
C GLU A 289 12.67 -8.34 -19.94
N LYS A 290 13.23 -7.13 -20.06
CA LYS A 290 13.67 -6.38 -18.88
C LYS A 290 12.50 -5.67 -18.25
N GLU A 291 12.33 -5.86 -16.94
CA GLU A 291 11.20 -5.42 -16.14
C GLU A 291 11.69 -4.51 -15.00
N CYS A 292 10.92 -3.47 -14.64
CA CYS A 292 11.10 -2.75 -13.38
C CYS A 292 10.40 -3.51 -12.27
N ASP A 293 10.98 -3.54 -11.08
CA ASP A 293 10.37 -4.29 -9.96
C ASP A 293 8.98 -3.77 -9.59
N PHE A 294 8.77 -2.45 -9.61
CA PHE A 294 7.47 -1.84 -9.37
C PHE A 294 7.18 -0.68 -10.32
N VAL A 295 5.91 -0.57 -10.69
CA VAL A 295 5.32 0.66 -11.19
C VAL A 295 4.23 1.12 -10.23
N ILE A 296 4.09 2.42 -10.08
CA ILE A 296 2.93 3.04 -9.45
C ILE A 296 2.26 3.94 -10.49
N TYR A 297 0.95 3.79 -10.63
CA TYR A 297 0.14 4.43 -11.65
C TYR A 297 -0.54 5.68 -11.12
N HIS A 298 -0.72 6.66 -12.00
CA HIS A 298 -1.64 7.75 -11.77
C HIS A 298 -3.07 7.21 -11.56
N PRO A 299 -3.80 7.74 -10.58
CA PRO A 299 -5.13 7.27 -10.25
C PRO A 299 -6.17 7.52 -11.33
N GLU A 300 -6.04 8.66 -12.03
CA GLU A 300 -7.04 9.14 -12.97
C GLU A 300 -6.91 8.48 -14.35
N ASN A 301 -5.69 8.42 -14.88
CA ASN A 301 -5.45 7.98 -16.26
C ASN A 301 -4.71 6.64 -16.36
N LYS A 302 -4.31 6.04 -15.23
CA LYS A 302 -3.54 4.78 -15.16
C LYS A 302 -2.21 4.81 -15.92
N GLU A 303 -1.67 6.00 -16.19
CA GLU A 303 -0.31 6.13 -16.75
C GLU A 303 0.74 5.92 -15.65
N PRO A 304 1.95 5.42 -15.98
CA PRO A 304 3.04 5.28 -15.01
C PRO A 304 3.38 6.63 -14.37
N HIS A 305 3.16 6.75 -13.06
CA HIS A 305 3.56 7.92 -12.28
C HIS A 305 4.96 7.73 -11.69
N SER A 306 5.21 6.57 -11.08
CA SER A 306 6.50 6.23 -10.48
C SER A 306 6.98 4.86 -10.93
N LEU A 307 8.28 4.69 -11.10
CA LEU A 307 8.95 3.40 -11.24
C LEU A 307 9.91 3.19 -10.07
N ILE A 308 9.95 1.99 -9.52
CA ILE A 308 10.86 1.65 -8.42
C ILE A 308 11.63 0.40 -8.81
N GLU A 309 12.95 0.54 -8.89
CA GLU A 309 13.87 -0.59 -8.94
C GLU A 309 14.40 -0.87 -7.54
N VAL A 310 14.44 -2.14 -7.16
CA VAL A 310 14.88 -2.60 -5.85
C VAL A 310 16.20 -3.36 -6.00
N LYS A 311 17.12 -3.09 -5.08
CA LYS A 311 18.34 -3.88 -4.91
C LYS A 311 18.54 -4.26 -3.46
N ARG A 312 19.20 -5.39 -3.24
CA ARG A 312 19.62 -5.82 -1.92
C ARG A 312 21.13 -6.05 -1.86
N THR A 313 21.76 -5.63 -0.76
CA THR A 313 23.10 -6.10 -0.43
C THR A 313 23.02 -7.49 0.20
N SER A 314 23.88 -8.40 -0.23
CA SER A 314 24.08 -9.68 0.46
C SER A 314 25.57 -9.89 0.71
N ASP A 315 25.90 -10.72 1.70
CA ASP A 315 27.28 -11.14 1.99
C ASP A 315 27.98 -11.80 0.77
N SER A 316 27.21 -12.19 -0.25
CA SER A 316 27.65 -12.81 -1.51
C SER A 316 27.62 -11.89 -2.74
N SER A 317 27.19 -10.63 -2.62
CA SER A 317 26.95 -9.77 -3.81
C SER A 317 28.28 -9.32 -4.42
N THR A 318 28.70 -9.98 -5.50
CA THR A 318 29.94 -9.66 -6.20
C THR A 318 29.84 -8.44 -7.11
N ASP A 319 28.66 -7.82 -7.30
CA ASP A 319 28.57 -6.62 -8.15
C ASP A 319 27.33 -5.71 -7.94
N LEU A 320 27.03 -5.32 -6.69
CA LEU A 320 25.94 -4.37 -6.38
C LEU A 320 26.07 -3.07 -7.20
N LYS A 321 27.29 -2.54 -7.29
CA LYS A 321 27.57 -1.28 -7.98
C LYS A 321 27.25 -1.37 -9.48
N TYR A 322 27.61 -2.46 -10.14
CA TYR A 322 27.27 -2.65 -11.55
C TYR A 322 25.77 -2.74 -11.76
N GLY A 323 25.05 -3.52 -10.97
CA GLY A 323 23.59 -3.63 -11.06
C GLY A 323 22.94 -2.25 -10.95
N VAL A 324 23.29 -1.50 -9.91
CA VAL A 324 22.82 -0.12 -9.71
C VAL A 324 23.16 0.78 -10.90
N HIS A 325 24.36 0.70 -11.48
CA HIS A 325 24.70 1.49 -12.66
C HIS A 325 23.81 1.18 -13.88
N GLN A 326 23.49 -0.09 -14.14
CA GLN A 326 22.56 -0.46 -15.22
C GLN A 326 21.17 0.14 -14.97
N ASP A 327 20.72 0.12 -13.72
CA ASP A 327 19.38 0.57 -13.36
C ASP A 327 19.24 2.08 -13.39
N LEU A 328 20.28 2.82 -12.97
CA LEU A 328 20.33 4.26 -13.14
C LEU A 328 20.16 4.66 -14.61
N ALA A 329 20.89 4.00 -15.52
CA ALA A 329 20.77 4.23 -16.96
C ALA A 329 19.35 3.93 -17.49
N ARG A 330 18.80 2.79 -17.09
CA ARG A 330 17.46 2.35 -17.50
C ARG A 330 16.36 3.27 -16.98
N LEU A 331 16.43 3.65 -15.71
CA LEU A 331 15.47 4.56 -15.08
C LEU A 331 15.52 5.96 -15.69
N ALA A 332 16.71 6.48 -16.02
CA ALA A 332 16.84 7.77 -16.72
C ALA A 332 16.22 7.74 -18.13
N LEU A 333 16.32 6.62 -18.85
CA LEU A 333 15.61 6.44 -20.13
C LEU A 333 14.08 6.43 -19.92
N CYS A 334 13.61 5.80 -18.85
CA CYS A 334 12.19 5.79 -18.51
C CYS A 334 11.66 7.18 -18.15
N THR A 335 12.39 7.97 -17.37
CA THR A 335 11.98 9.35 -17.03
C THR A 335 11.84 10.19 -18.28
N LYS A 336 12.80 10.08 -19.21
CA LYS A 336 12.76 10.79 -20.49
C LYS A 336 11.61 10.33 -21.39
N LYS A 337 11.35 9.02 -21.47
CA LYS A 337 10.33 8.46 -22.38
C LYS A 337 8.91 8.64 -21.85
N PHE A 338 8.70 8.42 -20.55
CA PHE A 338 7.36 8.38 -19.96
C PHE A 338 7.00 9.64 -19.17
N GLY A 339 7.97 10.51 -18.87
CA GLY A 339 7.73 11.66 -17.98
C GLY A 339 7.40 11.24 -16.54
N CYS A 340 7.71 10.00 -16.16
CA CYS A 340 7.44 9.46 -14.83
C CYS A 340 8.59 9.72 -13.86
N PHE A 341 8.30 9.68 -12.56
CA PHE A 341 9.34 9.64 -11.54
C PHE A 341 9.97 8.25 -11.48
N SER A 342 11.26 8.18 -11.19
CA SER A 342 11.97 6.91 -11.09
C SER A 342 12.85 6.85 -9.85
N TYR A 343 12.88 5.69 -9.22
CA TYR A 343 13.51 5.49 -7.93
C TYR A 343 14.34 4.22 -7.92
N ILE A 344 15.47 4.30 -7.25
CA ILE A 344 16.22 3.11 -6.84
C ILE A 344 16.15 2.99 -5.31
N LEU A 345 15.67 1.84 -4.85
CA LEU A 345 15.59 1.46 -3.45
C LEU A 345 16.65 0.40 -3.18
N VAL A 346 17.60 0.68 -2.30
CA VAL A 346 18.63 -0.29 -1.90
C VAL A 346 18.44 -0.65 -0.44
N SER A 347 18.40 -1.94 -0.12
CA SER A 347 18.23 -2.43 1.24
C SER A 347 19.34 -3.40 1.66
N GLY A 348 19.61 -3.49 2.97
CA GLY A 348 20.56 -4.45 3.56
C GLY A 348 21.56 -3.78 4.51
N ASP A 349 22.83 -4.22 4.49
CA ASP A 349 23.89 -3.73 5.36
C ASP A 349 24.33 -2.32 4.98
N SER A 350 24.08 -1.37 5.89
CA SER A 350 24.51 0.03 5.78
C SER A 350 25.98 0.19 5.38
N GLN A 351 26.89 -0.60 5.94
CA GLN A 351 28.32 -0.47 5.69
C GLN A 351 28.66 -0.93 4.26
N LEU A 352 28.01 -1.97 3.77
CA LEU A 352 28.18 -2.43 2.39
C LEU A 352 27.58 -1.45 1.39
N ILE A 353 26.39 -0.91 1.67
CA ILE A 353 25.74 0.10 0.82
C ILE A 353 26.63 1.34 0.70
N GLU A 354 27.10 1.88 1.82
CA GLU A 354 27.94 3.07 1.86
C GLU A 354 29.28 2.82 1.16
N LYS A 355 29.91 1.67 1.40
CA LYS A 355 31.18 1.31 0.78
C LYS A 355 31.08 1.20 -0.74
N GLU A 356 30.07 0.51 -1.25
CA GLU A 356 29.96 0.19 -2.68
C GLU A 356 29.33 1.34 -3.50
N LEU A 357 28.33 2.00 -2.93
CA LEU A 357 27.53 3.01 -3.64
C LEU A 357 27.88 4.44 -3.26
N MET A 358 28.46 4.68 -2.08
CA MET A 358 28.87 6.03 -1.64
C MET A 358 30.40 6.16 -1.42
N PRO A 359 31.25 5.69 -2.35
CA PRO A 359 32.69 5.74 -2.14
C PRO A 359 33.20 7.18 -2.09
N THR A 360 34.26 7.40 -1.30
CA THR A 360 34.94 8.71 -1.19
C THR A 360 35.66 9.14 -2.46
N SER A 361 35.81 8.24 -3.45
CA SER A 361 36.41 8.51 -4.76
C SER A 361 35.67 7.75 -5.87
N GLY A 362 35.34 8.45 -6.97
CA GLY A 362 34.64 7.89 -8.14
C GLY A 362 33.17 8.35 -8.25
N PRO A 363 32.39 7.81 -9.20
CA PRO A 363 30.95 8.03 -9.24
C PRO A 363 30.34 7.42 -7.98
N SER A 364 29.61 8.24 -7.23
CA SER A 364 28.97 7.86 -5.98
C SER A 364 27.54 8.40 -5.92
N LEU A 365 26.68 7.60 -5.31
CA LEU A 365 25.48 8.08 -4.66
C LEU A 365 25.91 8.87 -3.41
N SER A 366 25.08 9.81 -2.99
CA SER A 366 25.29 10.57 -1.75
C SER A 366 24.08 10.37 -0.87
N ALA A 367 24.30 10.32 0.45
CA ALA A 367 23.25 10.46 1.45
C ALA A 367 22.85 11.93 1.67
N SER A 368 23.58 12.88 1.08
CA SER A 368 23.22 14.31 1.14
C SER A 368 21.97 14.58 0.31
N SER A 369 21.15 15.52 0.76
CA SER A 369 19.98 16.02 0.03
C SER A 369 20.30 16.79 -1.27
N GLY A 370 21.59 17.00 -1.56
CA GLY A 370 22.04 17.64 -2.79
C GLY A 370 21.83 16.76 -4.03
N ILE A 371 21.62 17.41 -5.19
CA ILE A 371 21.54 16.74 -6.48
C ILE A 371 22.95 16.43 -6.97
N ILE A 372 23.18 15.16 -7.32
CA ILE A 372 24.41 14.67 -7.92
C ILE A 372 24.19 14.55 -9.42
N LYS A 373 25.20 14.95 -10.19
CA LYS A 373 25.26 14.70 -11.63
C LYS A 373 26.30 13.60 -11.88
N LEU A 374 25.86 12.47 -12.42
CA LEU A 374 26.74 11.41 -12.90
C LEU A 374 26.86 11.51 -14.42
N ASN A 375 28.09 11.53 -14.94
CA ASN A 375 28.27 11.41 -16.39
C ASN A 375 28.14 9.96 -16.79
N VAL A 376 27.48 9.68 -17.91
CA VAL A 376 27.26 8.30 -18.38
C VAL A 376 28.59 7.57 -18.60
N SER A 377 29.64 8.26 -19.04
CA SER A 377 30.99 7.70 -19.20
C SER A 377 31.66 7.24 -17.89
N GLN A 378 31.10 7.60 -16.73
CA GLN A 378 31.57 7.16 -15.42
C GLN A 378 30.85 5.89 -14.95
N LEU A 379 29.74 5.52 -15.59
CA LEU A 379 28.96 4.34 -15.23
C LEU A 379 29.58 3.09 -15.86
N THR A 380 29.50 1.99 -15.12
CA THR A 380 29.85 0.66 -15.62
C THR A 380 28.59 0.06 -16.25
N LEU A 381 28.50 0.09 -17.58
CA LEU A 381 27.29 -0.26 -18.32
C LEU A 381 27.51 -1.48 -19.22
N ASP A 382 26.47 -2.30 -19.40
CA ASP A 382 26.44 -3.31 -20.46
C ASP A 382 26.59 -2.61 -21.81
N SER A 383 27.18 -3.28 -22.80
CA SER A 383 27.51 -2.70 -24.12
C SER A 383 26.31 -2.11 -24.87
N GLU A 384 25.08 -2.48 -24.52
CA GLU A 384 23.86 -1.95 -25.13
C GLU A 384 23.45 -0.56 -24.62
N TYR A 385 23.63 -0.27 -23.33
CA TYR A 385 23.12 0.99 -22.74
C TYR A 385 23.83 2.25 -23.23
N PRO A 386 25.17 2.29 -23.47
CA PRO A 386 25.81 3.47 -24.04
C PRO A 386 25.16 3.93 -25.33
N SER A 387 24.84 3.00 -26.25
CA SER A 387 24.18 3.34 -27.51
C SER A 387 22.77 3.88 -27.31
N LEU A 388 21.99 3.30 -26.40
CA LEU A 388 20.63 3.76 -26.08
C LEU A 388 20.61 5.13 -25.43
N LEU A 389 21.57 5.39 -24.53
CA LEU A 389 21.72 6.69 -23.88
C LEU A 389 22.17 7.76 -24.89
N ASP A 390 23.09 7.43 -25.80
CA ASP A 390 23.51 8.33 -26.88
C ASP A 390 22.34 8.65 -27.83
N ASP A 391 21.57 7.64 -28.25
CA ASP A 391 20.37 7.83 -29.10
C ASP A 391 19.30 8.70 -28.42
N ALA A 392 19.21 8.62 -27.09
CA ALA A 392 18.33 9.46 -26.28
C ALA A 392 18.95 10.82 -25.92
N ASP A 393 20.15 11.18 -26.40
CA ASP A 393 20.91 12.38 -26.02
C ASP A 393 21.06 12.54 -24.48
N LEU A 394 21.33 11.44 -23.79
CA LEU A 394 21.56 11.38 -22.35
C LEU A 394 23.05 11.24 -22.04
N LYS A 395 23.72 12.38 -21.83
CA LYS A 395 25.14 12.42 -21.45
C LYS A 395 25.36 12.36 -19.94
N SER A 396 24.31 12.58 -19.17
CA SER A 396 24.36 12.64 -17.72
C SER A 396 23.04 12.19 -17.10
N ILE A 397 23.14 11.67 -15.89
CA ILE A 397 22.01 11.24 -15.06
C ILE A 397 22.08 12.04 -13.77
N PHE A 398 20.94 12.53 -13.32
CA PHE A 398 20.82 13.28 -12.08
C PHE A 398 20.18 12.42 -11.01
N ILE A 399 20.71 12.52 -9.79
CA ILE A 399 20.30 11.69 -8.67
C ILE A 399 20.11 12.55 -7.43
N LYS A 400 19.06 12.27 -6.68
CA LYS A 400 18.75 12.96 -5.41
C LYS A 400 18.34 11.95 -4.35
N HIS A 401 19.01 11.99 -3.20
CA HIS A 401 18.61 11.19 -2.05
C HIS A 401 17.27 11.68 -1.51
N GLN A 402 16.28 10.77 -1.44
CA GLN A 402 14.95 11.06 -0.89
C GLN A 402 14.88 10.75 0.60
N GLY A 403 15.64 9.76 1.06
CA GLY A 403 15.77 9.44 2.47
C GLY A 403 16.30 8.05 2.71
N SER A 404 16.61 7.79 3.98
CA SER A 404 17.10 6.53 4.48
C SER A 404 16.43 6.19 5.82
N GLY A 405 16.27 4.91 6.10
CA GLY A 405 15.68 4.42 7.35
C GLY A 405 16.27 3.09 7.78
N GLY A 406 16.12 2.75 9.05
CA GLY A 406 16.68 1.53 9.63
C GLY A 406 18.12 1.65 10.08
N GLU A 407 18.64 0.53 10.60
CA GLU A 407 20.02 0.43 11.10
C GLU A 407 20.62 -0.95 10.76
N GLY A 408 21.95 -0.98 10.63
CA GLY A 408 22.72 -2.20 10.38
C GLY A 408 22.29 -2.89 9.09
N LYS A 409 21.97 -4.19 9.20
CA LYS A 409 21.55 -5.08 8.10
C LYS A 409 20.08 -4.94 7.66
N SER A 410 19.33 -4.01 8.26
CA SER A 410 17.95 -3.72 7.88
C SER A 410 17.79 -2.30 7.33
N THR A 411 18.88 -1.70 6.87
CA THR A 411 18.89 -0.33 6.37
C THR A 411 18.24 -0.27 4.99
N VAL A 412 17.56 0.83 4.70
CA VAL A 412 16.94 1.14 3.40
C VAL A 412 17.36 2.55 2.99
N TYR A 413 17.77 2.70 1.74
CA TYR A 413 18.04 3.97 1.07
C TYR A 413 17.18 4.11 -0.17
N ILE A 414 16.64 5.30 -0.41
CA ILE A 414 15.89 5.62 -1.63
C ILE A 414 16.50 6.84 -2.31
N TRP A 415 16.85 6.68 -3.58
CA TRP A 415 17.26 7.77 -4.45
C TRP A 415 16.28 7.93 -5.61
N GLU A 416 15.98 9.17 -5.93
CA GLU A 416 15.29 9.54 -7.16
C GLU A 416 16.31 9.72 -8.28
N VAL A 417 15.95 9.26 -9.47
CA VAL A 417 16.75 9.28 -10.69
C VAL A 417 15.99 10.10 -11.74
N SER A 418 16.69 10.96 -12.46
CA SER A 418 16.12 11.71 -13.59
C SER A 418 17.15 11.98 -14.69
N ASP A 419 16.68 12.10 -15.92
CA ASP A 419 17.42 12.62 -17.05
C ASP A 419 17.64 14.14 -16.98
N ASP A 420 16.84 14.85 -16.19
CA ASP A 420 16.92 16.30 -16.03
C ASP A 420 17.08 16.73 -14.57
N LYS A 421 17.93 17.73 -14.34
CA LYS A 421 18.18 18.29 -13.02
C LYS A 421 16.95 19.00 -12.49
N ASP A 422 16.25 19.74 -13.34
CA ASP A 422 15.18 20.62 -12.91
C ASP A 422 13.98 19.81 -12.40
N SER A 423 13.71 18.65 -13.00
CA SER A 423 12.74 17.64 -12.53
C SER A 423 12.95 17.20 -11.07
N LEU A 424 14.20 17.17 -10.57
CA LEU A 424 14.52 16.82 -9.18
C LEU A 424 14.37 18.00 -8.19
N THR A 425 14.27 19.22 -8.71
CA THR A 425 14.14 20.46 -7.93
C THR A 425 12.71 20.98 -7.86
N SER A 426 11.87 20.65 -8.85
CA SER A 426 10.45 21.00 -8.84
C SER A 426 9.81 20.54 -7.53
N GLN A 427 9.16 21.47 -6.82
CA GLN A 427 8.35 21.11 -5.65
C GLN A 427 7.29 20.12 -6.12
N ARG A 428 7.43 18.86 -5.71
CA ARG A 428 6.47 17.82 -6.04
C ARG A 428 5.11 18.20 -5.45
N PRO A 429 4.03 18.21 -6.23
CA PRO A 429 2.69 18.19 -5.69
C PRO A 429 2.38 16.77 -5.18
N TYR A 430 3.07 16.31 -4.13
CA TYR A 430 2.86 15.01 -3.47
C TYR A 430 3.05 13.79 -4.38
N GLU A 431 3.17 12.62 -3.76
CA GLU A 431 3.38 11.36 -4.47
C GLU A 431 2.08 10.78 -5.05
N PHE A 432 0.91 11.03 -4.45
CA PHE A 432 -0.42 10.95 -5.08
C PHE A 432 -1.44 11.85 -4.37
N TYR A 433 -2.47 12.25 -5.13
CA TYR A 433 -3.77 12.73 -4.63
C TYR A 433 -4.85 11.77 -5.13
N ILE A 434 -5.63 11.16 -4.22
CA ILE A 434 -6.76 10.30 -4.59
C ILE A 434 -7.98 10.64 -3.74
N VAL A 435 -9.11 10.44 -4.40
CA VAL A 435 -10.38 11.13 -4.33
C VAL A 435 -11.43 10.29 -3.58
N GLY A 436 -12.25 10.90 -2.72
CA GLY A 436 -13.41 10.26 -2.09
C GLY A 436 -14.70 11.10 -2.25
N PRO A 437 -15.91 10.48 -2.21
CA PRO A 437 -17.17 11.16 -2.51
C PRO A 437 -17.61 12.16 -1.42
N LYS A 438 -18.14 13.30 -1.86
CA LYS A 438 -18.48 14.53 -1.11
C LYS A 438 -19.49 14.44 0.06
N ALA A 439 -19.91 13.26 0.51
CA ALA A 439 -21.18 13.14 1.23
C ALA A 439 -21.22 13.65 2.69
N LEU A 440 -20.12 14.18 3.27
CA LEU A 440 -20.08 14.51 4.71
C LEU A 440 -19.71 15.95 5.09
N THR A 441 -19.53 16.90 4.15
CA THR A 441 -19.13 18.28 4.51
C THR A 441 -20.25 19.32 4.57
N ASN A 442 -21.51 18.96 4.30
CA ASN A 442 -22.65 19.88 4.42
C ASN A 442 -23.56 19.58 5.62
N GLN A 443 -23.00 19.53 6.84
CA GLN A 443 -23.76 19.80 8.07
C GLN A 443 -23.01 20.79 8.98
N SER A 444 -22.60 21.92 8.41
CA SER A 444 -22.36 23.11 9.22
C SER A 444 -22.74 24.34 8.41
N THR A 445 -23.55 25.21 9.00
CA THR A 445 -24.08 26.48 8.47
C THR A 445 -25.26 26.38 7.49
N ARG A 446 -26.44 26.03 8.02
CA ARG A 446 -27.68 26.76 7.67
C ARG A 446 -28.69 26.70 8.83
N THR A 447 -28.41 27.51 9.85
CA THR A 447 -29.43 28.14 10.69
C THR A 447 -29.47 29.61 10.31
N GLN A 448 -30.43 29.97 9.46
CA GLN A 448 -31.37 31.09 9.60
C GLN A 448 -32.32 31.11 8.41
#